data_AF-A0A6G2UXS0-F1
#
_entry.id   AF-A0A6G2UXS0-F1
#
_cell.length_a   1.000
_cell.length_b   1.000
_cell.length_c   1.000
_cell.angle_alpha   90.00
_cell.angle_beta   90.00
_cell.angle_gamma   90.00
#
_symmetry.space_group_name_H-M   'P 1'
#
loop_
_entity.id
_entity.type
_entity.pdbx_description
1 polymer ?
#
loop_
_entity_poly.entity_id
_entity_poly.type
_entity_poly.pdbx_seq_one_letter_code
_entity_poly.pdbx_strand_id
1 'polypeptide(L)'
;MLMRDGHRADAERLLVRAVEEEARRSGGRTDPSVLLTRARAALDTIAEGAAEEYAAYVQALDASAGGQRFSKESMATPLLVTGVAAAAAFGADVALGTASGLALGAGAVVAVAGAT
;
A
#
# COMPACT_ATOMS: atom_id res chain seq x y z
N MET A 1 -19.66 -11.84 6.32
CA MET A 1 -19.54 -10.57 7.08
C MET A 1 -19.71 -9.44 6.08
N LEU A 2 -20.50 -8.41 6.40
CA LEU A 2 -20.70 -7.29 5.48
C LEU A 2 -19.40 -6.50 5.29
N MET A 3 -19.24 -5.91 4.11
CA MET A 3 -18.16 -4.98 3.78
C MET A 3 -18.02 -3.92 4.89
N ARG A 4 -16.78 -3.55 5.25
CA ARG A 4 -16.52 -2.57 6.33
C ARG A 4 -17.19 -1.24 5.99
N ASP A 5 -17.84 -0.62 6.98
CA ASP A 5 -18.64 0.60 6.80
C ASP A 5 -17.89 1.73 6.08
N GLY A 6 -16.61 1.94 6.40
CA GLY A 6 -15.77 2.92 5.73
C GLY A 6 -15.62 2.63 4.23
N HIS A 7 -15.24 1.41 3.86
CA HIS A 7 -15.11 1.02 2.47
C HIS A 7 -16.47 1.05 1.74
N ARG A 8 -17.56 0.67 2.43
CA ARG A 8 -18.91 0.76 1.87
C ARG A 8 -19.29 2.20 1.56
N ALA A 9 -19.08 3.12 2.51
CA ALA A 9 -19.34 4.53 2.30
C ALA A 9 -18.50 5.10 1.14
N ASP A 10 -17.26 4.66 0.99
CA ASP A 10 -16.37 5.08 -0.10
C ASP A 10 -16.90 4.62 -1.47
N ALA A 11 -17.32 3.34 -1.57
CA ALA A 11 -17.94 2.79 -2.77
C ALA A 11 -19.24 3.54 -3.13
N GLU A 12 -20.10 3.82 -2.14
CA GLU A 12 -21.34 4.58 -2.37
C GLU A 12 -21.07 6.01 -2.87
N ARG A 13 -20.02 6.68 -2.36
CA ARG A 13 -19.61 7.99 -2.88
C ARG A 13 -19.14 7.93 -4.34
N LEU A 14 -18.44 6.87 -4.74
CA LEU A 14 -18.06 6.65 -6.13
C LEU A 14 -19.27 6.39 -7.02
N LEU A 15 -20.25 5.60 -6.54
CA LEU A 15 -21.50 5.37 -7.28
C LEU A 15 -22.29 6.65 -7.54
N VAL A 16 -22.41 7.52 -6.53
CA VAL A 16 -23.10 8.82 -6.70
C VAL A 16 -22.42 9.63 -7.81
N ARG A 17 -21.10 9.78 -7.76
CA ARG A 17 -20.34 10.49 -8.81
C ARG A 17 -20.51 9.87 -10.19
N ALA A 18 -20.45 8.54 -10.28
CA ALA A 18 -20.62 7.84 -11.54
C ALA A 18 -22.02 8.05 -12.15
N VAL A 19 -23.07 8.03 -11.32
CA VAL A 19 -24.45 8.31 -11.75
C VAL A 19 -24.62 9.75 -12.21
N GLU A 20 -24.01 10.71 -11.51
CA GLU A 20 -24.03 12.12 -11.91
C GLU A 20 -23.36 12.33 -13.28
N GLU A 21 -22.22 11.66 -13.53
CA GLU A 21 -21.57 11.68 -14.85
C GLU A 21 -22.42 11.02 -15.93
N GLU A 22 -23.08 9.91 -15.60
CA GLU A 22 -23.99 9.24 -16.53
C GLU A 22 -25.18 10.13 -16.89
N ALA A 23 -25.77 10.81 -15.91
CA ALA A 23 -26.87 11.75 -16.13
C ALA A 23 -26.46 12.90 -17.07
N ARG A 24 -25.25 13.45 -16.88
CA ARG A 24 -24.66 14.46 -17.77
C ARG A 24 -24.47 13.92 -19.19
N ARG A 25 -23.86 12.74 -19.34
CA ARG A 25 -23.59 12.11 -20.66
C ARG A 25 -24.86 11.70 -21.38
N SER A 26 -25.87 11.23 -20.66
CA SER A 26 -27.13 10.76 -21.24
C SER A 26 -28.09 11.88 -21.59
N GLY A 27 -27.84 13.12 -21.17
CA GLY A 27 -28.64 14.30 -21.52
C GLY A 27 -30.08 14.21 -21.00
N GLY A 28 -30.28 13.59 -19.83
CA GLY A 28 -31.61 13.38 -19.24
C GLY A 28 -32.39 12.17 -19.75
N ARG A 29 -31.81 11.34 -20.64
CA ARG A 29 -32.44 10.08 -21.10
C ARG A 29 -32.50 8.98 -20.03
N THR A 30 -31.86 9.19 -18.88
CA THR A 30 -31.80 8.23 -17.77
C THR A 30 -32.15 8.95 -16.48
N ASP A 31 -33.04 8.36 -15.68
CA ASP A 31 -33.37 8.87 -14.35
C ASP A 31 -32.22 8.54 -13.37
N PRO A 32 -31.51 9.55 -12.83
CA PRO A 32 -30.38 9.32 -11.93
C PRO A 32 -30.78 8.60 -10.63
N SER A 33 -31.99 8.83 -10.12
CA SER A 33 -32.46 8.23 -8.88
C SER A 33 -32.72 6.72 -9.02
N VAL A 34 -33.32 6.32 -10.14
CA VAL A 34 -33.55 4.92 -10.51
C VAL A 34 -32.21 4.22 -10.75
N LEU A 35 -31.29 4.88 -11.46
CA LEU A 35 -29.97 4.33 -11.74
C LEU A 35 -29.15 4.12 -10.45
N LEU A 36 -29.17 5.09 -9.53
CA LEU A 36 -28.48 4.99 -8.25
C LEU A 36 -29.04 3.87 -7.37
N THR A 37 -30.37 3.71 -7.34
CA THR A 37 -31.03 2.63 -6.61
C THR A 37 -30.60 1.27 -7.14
N ARG A 38 -30.59 1.12 -8.47
CA ARG A 38 -30.12 -0.11 -9.13
C ARG A 38 -28.63 -0.37 -8.86
N ALA A 39 -27.81 0.67 -8.90
CA ALA A 39 -26.37 0.55 -8.65
C ALA A 39 -26.07 0.11 -7.21
N ARG A 40 -26.82 0.62 -6.22
CA ARG A 40 -26.70 0.18 -4.82
C ARG A 40 -27.08 -1.29 -4.64
N ALA A 41 -28.19 -1.72 -5.25
CA ALA A 41 -28.58 -3.13 -5.22
C ALA A 41 -27.52 -4.04 -5.87
N ALA A 42 -26.91 -3.60 -6.98
CA ALA A 42 -25.80 -4.33 -7.60
C ALA A 42 -24.57 -4.38 -6.70
N LEU A 43 -24.24 -3.28 -6.00
CA LEU A 43 -23.16 -3.25 -5.01
C LEU A 43 -23.44 -4.24 -3.86
N ASP A 44 -24.67 -4.34 -3.39
CA ASP A 44 -25.05 -5.31 -2.35
C ASP A 44 -24.81 -6.75 -2.83
N THR A 45 -25.24 -7.08 -4.06
CA THR A 45 -24.97 -8.39 -4.66
C THR A 45 -23.47 -8.69 -4.78
N ILE A 46 -22.66 -7.70 -5.18
CA ILE A 46 -21.20 -7.87 -5.27
C ILE A 46 -20.60 -8.06 -3.88
N ALA A 47 -21.02 -7.28 -2.89
CA ALA A 47 -20.52 -7.35 -1.53
C ALA A 47 -20.86 -8.69 -0.86
N GLU A 48 -22.06 -9.22 -1.11
CA GLU A 48 -22.46 -10.57 -0.67
C GLU A 48 -21.62 -11.64 -1.34
N GLY A 49 -21.44 -11.56 -2.66
CA GLY A 49 -20.66 -12.54 -3.43
C GLY A 49 -19.17 -12.56 -3.11
N ALA A 50 -18.61 -11.46 -2.58
CA ALA A 50 -17.20 -11.33 -2.21
C ALA A 50 -16.98 -11.35 -0.69
N ALA A 51 -17.98 -11.71 0.12
CA ALA A 51 -17.94 -11.55 1.56
C ALA A 51 -16.84 -12.38 2.23
N GLU A 52 -16.55 -13.57 1.71
CA GLU A 52 -15.51 -14.47 2.25
C GLU A 52 -14.11 -13.95 1.92
N GLU A 53 -13.87 -13.59 0.66
CA GLU A 53 -12.61 -13.07 0.16
C GLU A 53 -12.28 -11.72 0.79
N TYR A 54 -13.29 -10.85 0.93
CA TYR A 54 -13.14 -9.57 1.60
C TYR A 54 -12.79 -9.74 3.08
N ALA A 55 -13.39 -10.72 3.76
CA ALA A 55 -13.05 -11.02 5.15
C ALA A 55 -11.59 -11.50 5.28
N ALA A 56 -11.14 -12.39 4.38
CA ALA A 56 -9.75 -12.82 4.34
C ALA A 56 -8.77 -11.67 4.06
N TYR A 57 -9.13 -10.75 3.15
CA TYR A 57 -8.36 -9.54 2.87
C TYR A 57 -8.22 -8.64 4.09
N VAL A 58 -9.33 -8.35 4.79
CA VAL A 58 -9.30 -7.51 6.00
C VAL A 58 -8.48 -8.18 7.10
N GLN A 59 -8.62 -9.50 7.28
CA GLN A 59 -7.81 -10.25 8.23
C GLN A 59 -6.31 -10.15 7.93
N ALA A 60 -5.92 -10.24 6.64
CA ALA A 60 -4.53 -10.07 6.23
C ALA A 60 -4.03 -8.64 6.46
N LEU A 61 -4.85 -7.62 6.19
CA LEU A 61 -4.53 -6.23 6.49
C LEU A 61 -4.30 -6.01 7.99
N ASP A 62 -5.22 -6.49 8.82
CA ASP A 62 -5.16 -6.34 10.27
C ASP A 62 -3.93 -7.06 10.85
N ALA A 63 -3.60 -8.25 10.33
CA ALA A 63 -2.39 -8.98 10.70
C ALA A 63 -1.11 -8.23 10.31
N SER A 64 -1.12 -7.50 9.18
CA SER A 64 0.02 -6.70 8.72
C SER A 64 0.19 -5.37 9.47
N ALA A 65 -0.91 -4.79 9.97
CA ALA A 65 -0.91 -3.59 10.79
C ALA A 65 -0.30 -3.84 12.18
N GLY A 66 -0.37 -5.08 12.67
CA GLY A 66 0.26 -5.56 13.90
C GLY A 66 1.74 -5.95 13.75
N GLY A 67 2.61 -5.00 13.38
CA GLY A 67 4.00 -4.98 13.86
C GLY A 67 5.00 -6.10 13.52
N GLN A 68 4.71 -7.08 12.66
CA GLN A 68 5.71 -8.13 12.34
C GLN A 68 6.96 -7.60 11.64
N ARG A 69 6.91 -6.43 11.00
CA ARG A 69 8.08 -5.79 10.37
C ARG A 69 9.14 -5.34 11.37
N PHE A 70 8.76 -5.08 12.62
CA PHE A 70 9.64 -4.61 13.69
C PHE A 70 9.82 -5.64 14.80
N SER A 71 9.55 -6.92 14.55
CA SER A 71 9.90 -7.95 15.52
C SER A 71 11.42 -8.04 15.62
N LYS A 72 11.93 -8.32 16.82
CA LYS A 72 13.38 -8.47 17.06
C LYS A 72 13.97 -9.56 16.15
N GLU A 73 13.18 -10.58 15.82
CA GLU A 73 13.56 -11.68 14.94
C GLU A 73 13.59 -11.26 13.46
N SER A 74 12.66 -10.40 13.01
CA SER A 74 12.65 -9.90 11.62
C SER A 74 13.78 -8.90 11.34
N MET A 75 14.25 -8.17 12.37
CA MET A 75 15.29 -7.14 12.23
C MET A 75 16.71 -7.62 12.54
N ALA A 76 16.88 -8.81 13.15
CA ALA A 76 18.19 -9.31 13.56
C ALA A 76 19.15 -9.50 12.37
N THR A 77 18.70 -10.18 11.31
CA THR A 77 19.55 -10.48 10.15
C THR A 77 19.93 -9.22 9.35
N PRO A 78 18.99 -8.33 8.99
CA PRO A 78 19.34 -7.10 8.28
C PRO A 78 20.31 -6.20 9.08
N LEU A 79 20.10 -6.04 10.39
CA LEU A 79 20.97 -5.21 11.23
C LEU A 79 22.39 -5.77 11.33
N LEU A 80 22.53 -7.09 11.42
CA LEU A 80 23.84 -7.74 11.39
C LEU A 80 24.55 -7.52 10.05
N VAL A 81 23.85 -7.68 8.92
CA VAL A 81 24.41 -7.43 7.59
C VAL A 81 24.85 -5.96 7.45
N THR A 82 24.02 -5.01 7.89
CA THR A 82 24.36 -3.59 7.89
C THR A 82 25.58 -3.30 8.77
N GLY A 83 25.65 -3.89 9.97
CA GLY A 83 26.80 -3.74 10.86
C GLY A 83 28.10 -4.29 10.25
N VAL A 84 28.04 -5.47 9.64
CA VAL A 84 29.20 -6.10 8.97
C VAL A 84 29.62 -5.28 7.75
N ALA A 85 28.67 -4.82 6.92
CA ALA A 85 28.97 -4.00 5.76
C ALA A 85 29.60 -2.65 6.16
N ALA A 86 29.09 -2.01 7.22
CA ALA A 86 29.67 -0.77 7.75
C ALA A 86 31.09 -0.98 8.28
N ALA A 87 31.33 -2.07 9.03
CA ALA A 87 32.66 -2.39 9.53
C ALA A 87 33.64 -2.73 8.39
N ALA A 88 33.18 -3.43 7.36
CA ALA A 88 33.98 -3.75 6.17
C ALA A 88 34.31 -2.51 5.34
N ALA A 89 33.35 -1.59 5.16
CA ALA A 89 33.59 -0.31 4.49
C ALA A 89 34.60 0.54 5.27
N PHE A 90 34.43 0.67 6.58
CA PHE A 90 35.37 1.39 7.44
C PHE A 90 36.77 0.74 7.43
N GLY A 91 36.83 -0.59 7.47
CA GLY A 91 38.09 -1.34 7.36
C GLY A 91 38.76 -1.15 5.99
N ALA A 92 37.98 -1.10 4.92
CA ALA A 92 38.48 -0.81 3.57
C ALA A 92 39.00 0.64 3.46
N ASP A 93 38.29 1.62 4.03
CA ASP A 93 38.72 3.02 4.07
C ASP A 93 40.04 3.20 4.84
N VAL A 94 40.25 2.43 5.91
CA VAL A 94 41.50 2.44 6.70
C VAL A 94 42.62 1.65 6.03
N ALA A 95 42.33 0.53 5.37
CA ALA A 95 43.33 -0.34 4.75
C ALA A 95 43.82 0.14 3.38
N LEU A 96 42.96 0.81 2.59
CA LEU A 96 43.31 1.30 1.24
C LEU A 96 43.97 2.69 1.23
N GLY A 97 43.97 3.45 2.33
CA GLY A 97 44.81 4.64 2.50
C GLY A 97 44.68 5.71 1.39
N THR A 98 43.48 6.02 0.90
CA THR A 98 43.28 7.02 -0.16
C THR A 98 42.74 8.35 0.37
N ALA A 99 43.46 9.43 0.03
CA ALA A 99 43.15 10.81 0.38
C ALA A 99 41.74 11.22 -0.09
N SER A 100 40.80 11.35 0.87
CA SER A 100 39.70 12.33 1.01
C SER A 100 38.78 12.74 -0.18
N GLY A 101 38.97 12.27 -1.42
CA GLY A 101 38.29 12.80 -2.61
C GLY A 101 37.19 11.94 -3.23
N LEU A 102 37.20 10.61 -3.01
CA LEU A 102 36.22 9.68 -3.62
C LEU A 102 35.12 9.20 -2.66
N ALA A 103 35.24 9.50 -1.36
CA ALA A 103 34.34 9.02 -0.31
C ALA A 103 32.88 9.51 -0.44
N LEU A 104 32.63 10.61 -1.15
CA LEU A 104 31.27 11.16 -1.32
C LEU A 104 30.48 10.54 -2.48
N GLY A 105 31.14 9.92 -3.46
CA GLY A 105 30.47 9.37 -4.65
C GLY A 105 29.86 7.97 -4.44
N ALA A 106 30.53 7.13 -3.66
CA ALA A 106 30.07 5.76 -3.40
C ALA A 106 28.92 5.70 -2.38
N GLY A 107 28.90 6.62 -1.39
CA GLY A 107 27.83 6.70 -0.39
C GLY A 107 26.45 7.04 -0.99
N ALA A 108 26.42 7.79 -2.10
CA ALA A 108 25.18 8.15 -2.78
C ALA A 108 24.51 6.94 -3.48
N VAL A 109 25.28 5.98 -3.98
CA VAL A 109 24.75 4.79 -4.66
C VAL A 109 24.17 3.78 -3.66
N VAL A 110 24.79 3.66 -2.48
CA VAL A 110 24.29 2.79 -1.40
C VAL A 110 23.02 3.38 -0.76
N ALA A 111 22.91 4.71 -0.66
CA ALA A 111 21.70 5.36 -0.16
C ALA A 111 20.48 5.12 -1.07
N VAL A 112 20.66 5.02 -2.39
CA VAL A 112 19.57 4.72 -3.34
C VAL A 112 19.16 3.25 -3.30
N ALA A 113 20.11 2.33 -3.11
CA ALA A 113 19.79 0.90 -3.01
C ALA A 113 19.12 0.50 -1.68
N GLY A 114 19.27 1.32 -0.63
CA GLY A 114 18.61 1.11 0.67
C GLY A 114 17.28 1.85 0.84
N ALA A 115 16.90 2.71 -0.11
CA ALA A 115 15.69 3.55 -0.03
C ALA A 115 14.51 3.05 -0.89
N THR A 116 14.66 1.93 -1.61
CA THR A 116 13.57 1.22 -2.33
C THR A 116 13.41 -0.19 -1.77
#